data_AF-A0A822GNK7-F1
#
_entry.id   AF-A0A822GNK7-F1
#
_cell.length_a   1.000
_cell.length_b   1.000
_cell.length_c   1.000
_cell.angle_alpha   90.00
_cell.angle_beta   90.00
_cell.angle_gamma   90.00
#
_symmetry.space_group_name_H-M   'P 1'
#
loop_
_entity.id
_entity.type
_entity.pdbx_description
1 polymer ?
#
loop_
_entity_poly.entity_id
_entity_poly.type
_entity_poly.pdbx_seq_one_letter_code
_entity_poly.pdbx_strand_id
1 'polypeptide(L)' 'VVAGGQGKGNDLTQLSYPQGVVVDQLGTVYVADEWNNRIMRWPKGATQGSVIVGGN' A
#
# COMPACT_ATOMS: atom_id res chain seq x y z
N VAL A 1 10.67 5.51 -2.17
CA VAL A 1 9.72 4.84 -3.09
C VAL A 1 8.35 5.45 -2.89
N VAL A 2 7.59 5.70 -3.97
CA VAL A 2 6.14 6.00 -3.89
C VAL A 2 5.42 4.66 -3.67
N ALA A 3 4.42 4.60 -2.78
CA ALA A 3 3.70 3.36 -2.50
C ALA A 3 3.26 2.65 -3.79
N GLY A 4 3.63 1.36 -3.96
CA GLY A 4 3.24 0.55 -5.12
C GLY A 4 4.05 0.69 -6.41
N GLY A 5 5.30 1.18 -6.35
CA GLY A 5 6.12 1.49 -7.54
C GLY A 5 6.59 0.32 -8.42
N GLN A 6 6.25 -0.94 -8.13
CA GLN A 6 6.67 -2.12 -8.90
C GLN A 6 5.57 -2.70 -9.81
N GLY A 7 4.59 -1.87 -10.17
CA GLY A 7 3.50 -2.24 -11.06
C GLY A 7 2.39 -3.04 -10.37
N LYS A 8 1.56 -3.69 -11.19
CA LYS A 8 0.40 -4.45 -10.71
C LYS A 8 0.81 -5.80 -10.15
N GLY A 9 0.36 -6.14 -8.95
CA GLY A 9 0.53 -7.45 -8.33
C GLY A 9 0.22 -7.44 -6.84
N ASN A 10 0.55 -8.53 -6.14
CA ASN A 10 0.23 -8.74 -4.72
C ASN A 10 1.46 -8.68 -3.79
N ASP A 11 2.66 -8.43 -4.33
CA ASP A 11 3.85 -8.22 -3.51
C ASP A 11 3.74 -6.96 -2.65
N LEU A 12 4.61 -6.84 -1.63
CA LEU A 12 4.64 -5.69 -0.72
C LEU A 12 5.12 -4.39 -1.39
N THR A 13 5.57 -4.45 -2.63
CA THR A 13 6.00 -3.29 -3.43
C THR A 13 5.03 -2.98 -4.58
N GLN A 14 3.97 -3.77 -4.69
CA GLN A 14 2.97 -3.71 -5.76
C GLN A 14 1.57 -3.40 -5.20
N LEU A 15 0.69 -2.95 -6.08
CA LEU A 15 -0.72 -2.69 -5.80
C LEU A 15 -1.56 -3.26 -6.94
N SER A 16 -2.82 -3.62 -6.69
CA SER A 16 -3.77 -4.12 -7.66
C SER A 16 -5.08 -3.36 -7.55
N TYR A 17 -5.30 -2.45 -8.50
CA TYR A 17 -6.50 -1.61 -8.57
C TYR A 17 -6.78 -0.82 -7.26
N PRO A 18 -5.84 0.03 -6.81
CA PRO A 18 -6.02 0.79 -5.58
C PRO A 18 -7.13 1.85 -5.73
N GLN A 19 -8.03 1.94 -4.75
CA GLN A 19 -9.20 2.85 -4.78
C GLN A 19 -9.07 4.07 -3.87
N GLY A 20 -8.19 4.00 -2.88
CA GLY A 20 -8.09 5.04 -1.87
C GLY A 20 -6.66 5.20 -1.37
N VAL A 21 -6.29 6.45 -1.10
CA VAL A 21 -5.01 6.81 -0.49
C VAL A 21 -5.24 7.88 0.57
N VAL A 22 -4.61 7.71 1.72
CA VAL A 22 -4.55 8.73 2.77
C VAL A 22 -3.14 8.79 3.35
N VAL A 23 -2.74 9.97 3.81
CA VAL A 23 -1.44 10.21 4.45
C VAL A 23 -1.68 10.78 5.84
N ASP A 24 -1.06 10.18 6.86
CA ASP A 24 -1.14 10.69 8.23
C ASP A 24 -0.14 11.85 8.49
N GLN A 25 -0.21 12.44 9.68
CA GLN A 25 0.65 13.56 10.08
C GLN A 25 2.16 13.21 10.12
N LEU A 26 2.49 11.92 10.23
CA LEU A 26 3.88 11.43 10.21
C LEU A 26 4.38 11.16 8.78
N GLY A 27 3.52 11.31 7.77
CA GLY A 27 3.83 11.03 6.38
C GLY A 27 3.72 9.54 6.03
N THR A 28 3.03 8.74 6.85
CA THR A 28 2.71 7.34 6.52
C THR A 28 1.59 7.31 5.49
N VAL A 29 1.80 6.59 4.40
CA VAL A 29 0.81 6.39 3.34
C VAL A 29 0.03 5.12 3.63
N TYR A 30 -1.30 5.20 3.54
CA TYR A 30 -2.20 4.06 3.59
C TYR A 30 -2.92 3.94 2.26
N VAL A 31 -2.98 2.73 1.71
CA VAL A 31 -3.60 2.45 0.41
C VAL A 31 -4.65 1.36 0.57
N ALA A 32 -5.86 1.62 0.08
CA ALA A 32 -6.89 0.59 -0.10
C ALA A 32 -6.64 -0.12 -1.44
N ASP A 33 -6.10 -1.34 -1.36
CA ASP A 33 -5.65 -2.15 -2.49
C ASP A 33 -6.74 -3.18 -2.83
N GLU A 34 -7.73 -2.72 -3.61
CA GLU A 34 -9.06 -3.36 -3.73
C GLU A 34 -8.97 -4.80 -4.25
N TRP A 35 -8.25 -5.04 -5.35
CA TRP A 35 -8.21 -6.38 -5.93
C TRP A 35 -7.33 -7.35 -5.14
N ASN A 36 -6.49 -6.84 -4.24
CA ASN A 36 -5.76 -7.65 -3.28
C ASN A 36 -6.51 -7.77 -1.93
N ASN A 37 -7.71 -7.20 -1.81
CA ASN A 37 -8.54 -7.24 -0.61
C ASN A 37 -7.77 -6.85 0.66
N ARG A 38 -6.95 -5.80 0.58
CA ARG A 38 -6.06 -5.41 1.68
C ARG A 38 -5.91 -3.91 1.86
N ILE A 39 -5.58 -3.50 3.07
CA ILE A 39 -5.07 -2.16 3.36
C ILE A 39 -3.58 -2.26 3.59
N MET A 40 -2.82 -1.48 2.84
CA MET A 40 -1.37 -1.44 2.91
C MET A 40 -0.91 -0.16 3.61
N ARG A 41 0.14 -0.26 4.43
CA ARG A 41 0.80 0.86 5.11
C ARG A 41 2.25 1.00 4.66
N TRP A 42 2.66 2.22 4.32
CA TRP A 42 4.04 2.63 4.07
C TRP A 42 4.44 3.80 4.97
N PRO A 43 5.23 3.56 6.03
CA PRO A 43 5.89 4.64 6.75
C PRO A 43 6.74 5.51 5.82
N LYS A 44 6.93 6.78 6.20
CA LYS A 44 7.80 7.70 5.45
C LYS A 44 9.18 7.07 5.24
N GLY A 45 9.61 6.99 3.98
CA GLY A 45 10.92 6.43 3.61
C GLY A 45 10.96 4.91 3.42
N ALA A 46 9.86 4.19 3.69
CA ALA A 46 9.80 2.75 3.46
C ALA A 46 9.94 2.41 1.96
N THR A 47 10.69 1.35 1.67
CA THR A 47 10.86 0.79 0.31
C THR A 47 9.82 -0.26 -0.05
N GLN A 48 9.16 -0.83 0.95
CA GLN A 48 8.07 -1.81 0.83
C GLN A 48 6.99 -1.53 1.88
N GLY A 49 5.78 -2.00 1.59
CA GLY A 49 4.64 -1.82 2.45
C GLY A 49 4.50 -2.96 3.44
N SER A 50 3.46 -2.84 4.25
CA SER A 50 3.00 -3.90 5.15
C SER A 50 1.49 -3.99 5.07
N VAL A 51 0.95 -5.21 5.06
CA VAL A 51 -0.49 -5.42 5.17
C VAL A 51 -0.88 -5.13 6.61
N ILE A 52 -1.84 -4.21 6.81
CA ILE A 52 -2.37 -3.90 8.14
C ILE A 52 -3.79 -4.44 8.35
N VAL A 53 -4.50 -4.74 7.26
CA VAL A 53 -5.84 -5.36 7.25
C VAL A 53 -6.00 -6.18 5.96
N GLY A 54 -6.61 -7.37 6.03
CA GLY A 54 -6.94 -8.22 4.88
C GLY A 54 -5.76 -9.04 4.32
N GLY A 55 -5.78 -9.37 3.02
CA GLY A 55 -4.69 -10.04 2.30
C GLY A 55 -4.82 -11.56 2.10
N ASN A 56 -6.02 -12.03 1.70
CA ASN A 56 -6.25 -13.43 1.32
C ASN A 56 -5.47 -13.85 0.07
#